data_AF-A0A535N2C3-F1
#
_entry.id   AF-A0A535N2C3-F1
#
_cell.length_a   1.000
_cell.length_b   1.000
_cell.length_c   1.000
_cell.angle_alpha   90.00
_cell.angle_beta   90.00
_cell.angle_gamma   90.00
#
_symmetry.space_group_name_H-M   'P 1'
#
loop_
_entity.id
_entity.type
_entity.pdbx_description
1 polymer ?
#
loop_
_entity_poly.entity_id
_entity_poly.type
_entity_poly.pdbx_seq_one_letter_code
_entity_poly.pdbx_strand_id
1 'polypeptide(L)'
;DTEAVQELKAKAERDISVGGPHLAARAIQAGLVDEFQLFITPHVIGGGNQSLPRDVRLDLELLAERRFAGGVVYLRYRSKA
;
A
#
# COMPACT_ATOMS: atom_id res chain seq x y z
N ASP A 1 12.88 -12.80 1.24
CA ASP A 1 12.53 -13.78 2.28
C ASP A 1 11.42 -13.17 3.13
N THR A 2 10.26 -13.84 3.21
CA THR A 2 9.09 -13.35 3.93
C THR A 2 9.31 -13.39 5.45
N GLU A 3 9.98 -14.43 5.95
CA GLU A 3 10.22 -14.61 7.39
C GLU A 3 11.14 -13.52 7.93
N ALA A 4 12.23 -13.21 7.22
CA ALA A 4 13.12 -12.11 7.58
C ALA A 4 12.41 -10.76 7.63
N VAL A 5 11.42 -10.53 6.75
CA VAL A 5 10.63 -9.28 6.76
C VAL A 5 9.63 -9.27 7.92
N GLN A 6 9.03 -10.41 8.27
CA GLN A 6 8.17 -10.51 9.45
C GLN A 6 8.97 -10.26 10.74
N GLU A 7 10.18 -10.81 10.85
CA GLU A 7 11.08 -10.56 11.96
C GLU A 7 11.49 -9.08 12.04
N LEU A 8 11.81 -8.47 10.89
CA LEU A 8 12.08 -7.04 10.80
C LEU A 8 10.89 -6.20 11.28
N LYS A 9 9.68 -6.51 10.81
CA LYS A 9 8.44 -5.85 11.25
C LYS A 9 8.22 -5.99 12.76
N ALA A 10 8.45 -7.18 13.31
CA ALA A 10 8.25 -7.45 14.74
C ALA A 10 9.23 -6.67 15.64
N LYS A 11 10.43 -6.37 15.15
CA LYS A 11 11.46 -5.63 15.89
C LYS A 11 11.48 -4.13 15.61
N ALA A 12 10.71 -3.65 14.63
CA ALA A 12 10.74 -2.26 14.23
C ALA A 12 10.07 -1.36 15.27
N GLU A 13 10.79 -0.34 15.71
CA GLU A 13 10.24 0.70 16.60
C GLU A 13 9.45 1.78 15.85
N ARG A 14 9.48 1.75 14.52
CA ARG A 14 8.84 2.71 13.61
C ARG A 14 8.32 2.03 12.36
N ASP A 15 7.50 2.75 11.62
CA ASP A 15 6.94 2.29 10.35
C ASP A 15 8.03 1.90 9.34
N ILE A 16 7.78 0.83 8.60
CA ILE A 16 8.58 0.39 7.47
C ILE A 16 7.84 0.71 6.18
N SER A 17 8.44 1.55 5.34
CA SER A 17 7.88 1.90 4.03
C SER A 17 8.40 1.00 2.93
N VAL A 18 7.52 0.60 2.00
CA VAL A 18 7.88 -0.19 0.83
C VAL A 18 8.11 0.71 -0.39
N GLY A 19 9.32 0.66 -0.95
CA GLY A 19 9.69 1.47 -2.11
C GLY A 19 9.50 0.74 -3.44
N GLY A 20 8.81 1.38 -4.37
CA GLY A 20 8.69 0.92 -5.76
C GLY A 20 7.62 -0.15 -6.01
N PRO A 21 7.07 -0.21 -7.24
CA PRO A 21 5.87 -1.01 -7.54
C PRO A 21 6.12 -2.53 -7.46
N HIS A 22 7.29 -3.00 -7.89
CA HIS A 22 7.59 -4.43 -7.91
C HIS A 22 7.76 -5.01 -6.50
N LEU A 23 8.41 -4.29 -5.59
CA LEU A 23 8.58 -4.71 -4.20
C LEU A 23 7.26 -4.64 -3.44
N ALA A 24 6.48 -3.56 -3.65
CA ALA A 24 5.15 -3.41 -3.09
C ALA A 24 4.24 -4.56 -3.52
N ALA A 25 4.22 -4.92 -4.82
CA ALA A 25 3.44 -6.04 -5.32
C ALA A 25 3.75 -7.36 -4.59
N ARG A 26 5.03 -7.68 -4.38
CA ARG A 26 5.45 -8.89 -3.65
C ARG A 26 5.08 -8.85 -2.18
N ALA A 27 5.27 -7.70 -1.51
CA ALA A 27 4.89 -7.54 -0.10
C ALA A 27 3.39 -7.68 0.11
N ILE A 28 2.58 -7.11 -0.79
CA ILE A 28 1.12 -7.22 -0.78
C ILE A 28 0.69 -8.68 -0.99
N GLN A 29 1.24 -9.35 -2.01
CA GLN A 29 0.95 -10.76 -2.29
C GLN A 29 1.30 -11.69 -1.11
N ALA A 30 2.35 -11.35 -0.36
CA ALA A 30 2.78 -12.09 0.82
C ALA A 30 2.01 -11.72 2.10
N GLY A 31 1.01 -10.82 2.04
CA GLY A 31 0.24 -10.39 3.21
C GLY A 31 1.05 -9.58 4.22
N LEU A 32 2.14 -8.94 3.79
CA LEU A 32 3.07 -8.22 4.68
C LEU A 32 2.71 -6.74 4.88
N VAL A 33 1.73 -6.21 4.16
CA VAL A 33 1.37 -4.79 4.19
C VAL A 33 0.17 -4.58 5.12
N ASP A 34 0.39 -3.84 6.22
CA ASP A 34 -0.66 -3.56 7.21
C ASP A 34 -1.49 -2.32 6.83
N GLU A 35 -0.85 -1.32 6.22
CA GLU A 35 -1.49 -0.07 5.81
C GLU A 35 -1.17 0.33 4.37
N PHE A 36 -2.18 0.90 3.70
CA PHE A 36 -2.10 1.43 2.34
C PHE A 36 -2.36 2.93 2.36
N GLN A 37 -1.37 3.70 1.92
CA GLN A 37 -1.47 5.16 1.78
C GLN A 37 -1.55 5.52 0.30
N LEU A 38 -2.77 5.70 -0.20
CA LEU A 38 -3.05 5.90 -1.62
C LEU A 38 -3.26 7.39 -1.92
N PHE A 39 -2.55 7.88 -2.94
CA PHE A 39 -2.74 9.22 -3.50
C PHE A 39 -3.35 9.08 -4.89
N ILE A 40 -4.66 9.29 -4.98
CA ILE A 40 -5.39 9.23 -6.24
C ILE A 40 -5.28 10.58 -6.94
N THR A 41 -4.61 10.61 -8.08
CA THR A 41 -4.43 11.81 -8.88
C THR A 41 -5.53 11.94 -9.94
N PRO A 42 -5.96 13.16 -10.30
CA PRO A 42 -7.02 13.38 -11.28
C PRO A 42 -6.53 13.25 -12.73
N HIS A 43 -5.76 12.20 -13.03
CA HIS A 43 -5.16 11.95 -14.35
C HIS A 43 -5.27 10.48 -14.74
N VAL A 44 -5.59 10.23 -16.01
CA VAL A 44 -5.55 8.89 -16.62
C VAL A 44 -4.34 8.83 -17.54
N ILE A 45 -3.36 7.99 -17.20
CA ILE A 45 -2.07 7.89 -17.91
C ILE A 45 -2.02 6.80 -18.97
N GLY A 46 -3.08 5.98 -19.09
CA GLY A 46 -3.21 4.94 -20.13
C GLY A 46 -2.39 3.67 -19.94
N GLY A 47 -1.38 3.66 -19.06
CA GLY A 47 -0.58 2.47 -18.77
C GLY A 47 0.60 2.75 -17.82
N GLY A 48 1.43 1.74 -17.58
CA GLY A 48 2.63 1.84 -16.74
C GLY A 48 2.63 0.84 -15.58
N ASN A 49 3.50 1.09 -14.60
CA ASN A 49 3.62 0.24 -13.42
C ASN A 49 2.37 0.37 -12.54
N GLN A 50 1.75 -0.77 -12.22
CA GLN A 50 0.55 -0.80 -11.40
C GLN A 50 0.90 -0.56 -9.92
N SER A 51 0.11 0.29 -9.25
CA SER A 51 0.28 0.55 -7.81
C SER A 51 -0.13 -0.63 -6.94
N LEU A 52 -1.11 -1.43 -7.40
CA LEU A 52 -1.57 -2.65 -6.73
C LEU A 52 -1.30 -3.86 -7.64
N PRO A 53 -0.91 -5.01 -7.08
CA PRO A 53 -0.69 -6.23 -7.86
C PRO A 53 -2.00 -6.78 -8.42
N ARG A 54 -1.89 -7.59 -9.47
CA ARG A 54 -2.99 -8.42 -9.96
C ARG A 54 -3.21 -9.61 -9.05
N ASP A 55 -4.40 -10.21 -9.16
CA ASP A 55 -4.75 -11.48 -8.53
C ASP A 55 -4.66 -11.50 -7.00
N VAL A 56 -4.82 -10.33 -6.37
CA VAL A 56 -4.93 -10.16 -4.92
C VAL A 56 -6.31 -9.62 -4.58
N ARG A 57 -6.94 -10.24 -3.58
CA ARG A 57 -8.20 -9.77 -2.98
C ARG A 57 -7.95 -9.50 -1.50
N LEU A 58 -8.19 -8.26 -1.08
CA LEU A 58 -8.02 -7.80 0.29
C LEU A 58 -9.25 -7.00 0.69
N ASP A 59 -9.71 -7.23 1.92
CA ASP A 59 -10.69 -6.36 2.53
C ASP A 59 -9.95 -5.25 3.28
N LEU A 60 -10.32 -4.00 2.99
CA LEU A 60 -9.66 -2.82 3.57
C LEU A 60 -10.64 -2.04 4.47
N GLU A 61 -10.09 -1.39 5.49
CA GLU A 61 -10.81 -0.47 6.37
C GLU A 61 -10.28 0.95 6.18
N LEU A 62 -11.15 1.92 5.90
CA LEU A 62 -10.76 3.32 5.75
C LEU A 62 -10.43 3.90 7.12
N LEU A 63 -9.18 4.31 7.31
CA LEU A 63 -8.70 4.97 8.53
C LEU A 63 -8.72 6.49 8.42
N ALA A 64 -8.44 7.04 7.24
CA ALA A 64 -8.44 8.48 7.01
C ALA A 64 -8.66 8.82 5.54
N GLU A 65 -9.29 9.96 5.29
CA GLU A 65 -9.40 10.57 3.97
C GLU A 65 -9.04 12.05 4.03
N ARG A 66 -8.41 12.56 2.95
CA ARG A 66 -8.14 13.99 2.79
C ARG A 66 -8.17 14.37 1.33
N ARG A 67 -8.87 15.47 1.01
CA ARG A 67 -8.84 16.08 -0.31
C ARG A 67 -7.91 17.29 -0.34
N PHE A 68 -7.10 17.40 -1.38
CA PHE A 68 -6.23 18.56 -1.61
C PHE A 68 -6.83 19.50 -2.65
N ALA A 69 -6.43 20.78 -2.61
CA ALA A 69 -6.92 21.82 -3.52
C ALA A 69 -6.67 21.51 -5.02
N GLY A 70 -5.70 20.64 -5.34
CA GLY A 70 -5.40 20.18 -6.70
C GLY A 70 -6.19 18.95 -7.17
N GLY A 71 -7.21 18.50 -6.43
CA GLY A 71 -8.04 17.36 -6.79
C GLY A 71 -7.46 15.99 -6.42
N VAL A 72 -6.22 15.93 -5.93
CA VAL A 72 -5.66 14.70 -5.34
C VAL A 72 -6.48 14.31 -4.10
N VAL A 73 -6.75 13.01 -3.98
CA VAL A 73 -7.39 12.42 -2.80
C VAL A 73 -6.40 11.48 -2.13
N TYR A 74 -6.11 11.74 -0.86
CA TYR A 74 -5.38 10.82 0.01
C TYR A 74 -6.37 9.91 0.74
N LEU A 75 -6.07 8.62 0.71
CA LEU A 75 -6.81 7.60 1.44
C LEU A 75 -5.80 6.76 2.23
N ARG A 76 -6.03 6.63 3.54
CA ARG A 76 -5.30 5.70 4.40
C ARG A 76 -6.20 4.54 4.73
N TYR A 77 -5.81 3.35 4.34
CA TYR A 77 -6.51 2.12 4.65
C TYR A 77 -5.65 1.20 5.51
N ARG A 78 -6.27 0.38 6.35
CA ARG A 78 -5.65 -0.80 6.95
C ARG A 78 -6.15 -2.07 6.28
N SER A 79 -5.30 -3.09 6.17
CA SER A 79 -5.76 -4.43 5.79
C SER A 79 -6.60 -5.03 6.92
N LYS A 80 -7.81 -5.49 6.61
CA LYS A 80 -8.57 -6.37 7.50
C LYS A 80 -7.90 -7.74 7.43
N ALA A 81 -7.52 -8.27 8.59
CA ALA A 81 -7.01 -9.64 8.71
C ALA A 81 -8.17 -10.64 8.62
#